data_AF-A0A2J6XGS6-F1
#
_entry.id   AF-A0A2J6XGS6-F1
#
_cell.length_a   1.000
_cell.length_b   1.000
_cell.length_c   1.000
_cell.angle_alpha   90.00
_cell.angle_beta   90.00
_cell.angle_gamma   90.00
#
_symmetry.space_group_name_H-M   'P 1'
#
loop_
_entity.id
_entity.type
_entity.pdbx_description
1 polymer ?
#
loop_
_entity_poly.entity_id
_entity_poly.type
_entity_poly.pdbx_seq_one_letter_code
_entity_poly.pdbx_strand_id
1 'polypeptide(L)'
;MSQKRLASHAGSFYPSKREDLIKSIENSFLHNLGPGKLPVAKERDKNSIAYMVPHAGYMYSGPIAAHSYYNISLGGKPKVFIIAGPNHTGLGENASIWKEGIWQTPLGDVEVDSDVAKLIVQNSRYFSFDEEAHLYEHSVEIQIPFLQYIFKDIKIVPIVIKLQNEEVSRDLANSLYKIMKENDVDLIYIASSDMNHYEPQDITVKKDEMALQKIIQLDLDGLFSTIENNDITMCGPGPVGALIELGKKLGFKAKILKHATSGDVTGEKDYVVGYASAMLIKG
;
A
#
# COMPACT_ATOMS: atom_id res chain seq x y z
N MET A 1 -2.49 -28.96 -6.11
CA MET A 1 -1.23 -28.18 -6.02
C MET A 1 -1.61 -26.88 -5.33
N SER A 2 -0.88 -26.44 -4.30
CA SER A 2 -1.13 -25.13 -3.69
C SER A 2 -0.94 -24.05 -4.75
N GLN A 3 -1.91 -23.13 -4.88
CA GLN A 3 -1.82 -21.99 -5.81
C GLN A 3 -0.55 -21.18 -5.53
N LYS A 4 0.19 -20.84 -6.58
CA LYS A 4 1.46 -20.10 -6.48
C LYS A 4 1.48 -18.96 -7.49
N ARG A 5 1.58 -17.72 -7.00
CA ARG A 5 1.87 -16.54 -7.84
C ARG A 5 3.38 -16.30 -7.90
N LEU A 6 3.92 -16.18 -9.11
CA LEU A 6 5.34 -15.85 -9.31
C LEU A 6 5.57 -14.33 -9.23
N ALA A 7 6.82 -13.94 -8.97
CA ALA A 7 7.24 -12.53 -9.01
C ALA A 7 7.31 -12.04 -10.46
N SER A 8 6.22 -11.46 -10.98
CA SER A 8 6.15 -11.01 -12.37
C SER A 8 6.88 -9.68 -12.62
N HIS A 9 7.24 -8.95 -11.56
CA HIS A 9 7.87 -7.62 -11.65
C HIS A 9 9.30 -7.58 -11.09
N ALA A 10 9.82 -8.72 -10.66
CA ALA A 10 11.23 -8.88 -10.34
C ALA A 10 12.09 -8.69 -11.60
N GLY A 11 13.02 -7.74 -11.55
CA GLY A 11 13.90 -7.35 -12.67
C GLY A 11 13.45 -6.06 -13.37
N SER A 12 12.26 -5.53 -13.10
CA SER A 12 11.76 -4.27 -13.67
C SER A 12 11.44 -3.23 -12.59
N PHE A 13 10.59 -3.56 -11.62
CA PHE A 13 10.23 -2.63 -10.54
C PHE A 13 11.20 -2.71 -9.36
N TYR A 14 11.83 -3.87 -9.17
CA TYR A 14 12.83 -4.12 -8.12
C TYR A 14 13.79 -5.22 -8.59
N PRO A 15 15.01 -5.34 -8.03
CA PRO A 15 15.97 -6.34 -8.51
C PRO A 15 15.50 -7.78 -8.35
N SER A 16 15.79 -8.64 -9.35
CA SER A 16 15.40 -10.06 -9.34
C SER A 16 16.34 -10.97 -8.54
N LYS A 17 17.56 -10.52 -8.24
CA LYS A 17 18.51 -11.25 -7.42
C LYS A 17 18.36 -10.86 -5.95
N ARG A 18 18.35 -11.85 -5.06
CA ARG A 18 18.16 -11.67 -3.61
C ARG A 18 19.08 -10.60 -3.00
N GLU A 19 20.37 -10.68 -3.26
CA GLU A 19 21.36 -9.76 -2.68
C GLU A 19 21.18 -8.32 -3.18
N ASP A 20 20.90 -8.14 -4.47
CA ASP A 20 20.66 -6.82 -5.06
C ASP A 20 19.35 -6.22 -4.55
N LEU A 21 18.32 -7.06 -4.33
CA LEU A 21 17.05 -6.63 -3.74
C LEU A 21 17.24 -6.15 -2.30
N ILE A 22 18.00 -6.89 -1.48
CA ILE A 22 18.34 -6.47 -0.12
C ILE A 22 19.04 -5.11 -0.14
N LYS A 23 20.08 -4.95 -0.97
CA LYS A 23 20.80 -3.67 -1.11
C LYS A 23 19.87 -2.55 -1.58
N SER A 24 18.96 -2.81 -2.52
CA SER A 24 17.99 -1.81 -3.00
C SER A 24 17.03 -1.37 -1.89
N ILE A 25 16.61 -2.29 -1.02
CA ILE A 25 15.77 -1.99 0.14
C ILE A 25 16.57 -1.16 1.16
N GLU A 26 17.78 -1.58 1.52
CA GLU A 26 18.67 -0.85 2.43
C GLU A 26 18.97 0.57 1.91
N ASN A 27 19.27 0.71 0.62
CA ASN A 27 19.48 1.99 -0.03
C ASN A 27 18.23 2.87 0.06
N SER A 28 17.02 2.31 -0.07
CA SER A 28 15.78 3.06 0.11
C SER A 28 15.67 3.64 1.53
N PHE A 29 16.04 2.87 2.56
CA PHE A 29 16.07 3.35 3.94
C PHE A 29 17.14 4.43 4.20
N LEU A 30 18.31 4.29 3.56
CA LEU A 30 19.48 5.15 3.79
C LEU A 30 19.57 6.34 2.83
N HIS A 31 18.72 6.40 1.80
CA HIS A 31 18.64 7.49 0.85
C HIS A 31 18.40 8.84 1.55
N ASN A 32 18.85 9.95 0.97
CA ASN A 32 18.66 11.30 1.53
C ASN A 32 17.16 11.68 1.67
N LEU A 33 16.29 11.14 0.80
CA LEU A 33 14.84 11.27 0.91
C LEU A 33 14.19 10.20 1.79
N GLY A 34 14.93 9.16 2.17
CA GLY A 34 14.48 8.09 3.05
C GLY A 34 14.54 8.47 4.53
N PRO A 35 14.22 7.53 5.44
CA PRO A 35 14.26 7.77 6.89
C PRO A 35 15.69 7.94 7.45
N GLY A 36 16.73 7.64 6.66
CA GLY A 36 18.14 7.80 7.04
C GLY A 36 18.67 6.71 7.98
N LYS A 37 17.92 5.63 8.16
CA LYS A 37 18.25 4.53 9.08
C LYS A 37 17.52 3.24 8.70
N LEU A 38 18.18 2.12 8.97
CA LEU A 38 17.61 0.80 8.75
C LEU A 38 16.46 0.50 9.73
N PRO A 39 15.46 -0.29 9.31
CA PRO A 39 14.35 -0.68 10.15
C PRO A 39 14.80 -1.63 11.27
N VAL A 40 14.06 -1.64 12.38
CA VAL A 40 14.29 -2.54 13.51
C VAL A 40 12.96 -3.15 13.89
N ALA A 41 12.83 -4.48 13.78
CA ALA A 41 11.62 -5.20 14.16
C ALA A 41 11.42 -5.16 15.68
N LYS A 42 10.57 -4.23 16.14
CA LYS A 42 10.22 -4.08 17.56
C LYS A 42 9.06 -5.01 17.97
N GLU A 43 8.78 -5.03 19.27
CA GLU A 43 7.59 -5.67 19.81
C GLU A 43 6.31 -5.05 19.22
N ARG A 44 5.24 -5.86 19.17
CA ARG A 44 3.99 -5.48 18.52
C ARG A 44 3.27 -4.37 19.30
N ASP A 45 3.12 -3.21 18.66
CA ASP A 45 2.22 -2.13 19.07
C ASP A 45 0.95 -2.16 18.21
N LYS A 46 -0.17 -2.61 18.81
CA LYS A 46 -1.48 -2.69 18.13
C LYS A 46 -2.05 -1.32 17.72
N ASN A 47 -1.42 -0.19 18.07
CA ASN A 47 -1.79 1.13 17.53
C ASN A 47 -1.18 1.40 16.15
N SER A 48 -0.17 0.64 15.71
CA SER A 48 0.30 0.68 14.32
C SER A 48 -0.64 -0.16 13.45
N ILE A 49 -1.58 0.49 12.78
CA ILE A 49 -2.72 -0.20 12.11
C ILE A 49 -2.80 -0.02 10.59
N ALA A 50 -2.38 1.13 10.03
CA ALA A 50 -2.55 1.36 8.60
C ALA A 50 -1.54 2.38 8.05
N TYR A 51 -1.15 2.15 6.80
CA TYR A 51 -0.15 2.93 6.07
C TYR A 51 -0.57 3.15 4.63
N MET A 52 -0.28 4.34 4.11
CA MET A 52 -0.25 4.61 2.67
C MET A 52 1.20 4.47 2.18
N VAL A 53 1.39 3.80 1.04
CA VAL A 53 2.72 3.50 0.49
C VAL A 53 2.70 3.65 -1.03
N PRO A 54 3.68 4.33 -1.65
CA PRO A 54 3.77 4.43 -3.10
C PRO A 54 4.19 3.09 -3.72
N HIS A 55 4.00 2.96 -5.04
CA HIS A 55 4.31 1.73 -5.77
C HIS A 55 4.97 1.90 -7.15
N ALA A 56 5.67 3.01 -7.41
CA ALA A 56 6.62 3.02 -8.52
C ALA A 56 7.82 2.08 -8.26
N GLY A 57 8.70 1.91 -9.25
CA GLY A 57 9.94 1.13 -9.09
C GLY A 57 10.81 1.67 -7.94
N TYR A 58 11.54 0.77 -7.26
CA TYR A 58 12.29 1.09 -6.03
C TYR A 58 13.32 2.20 -6.22
N MET A 59 13.89 2.33 -7.43
CA MET A 59 14.82 3.42 -7.76
C MET A 59 14.18 4.82 -7.70
N TYR A 60 12.85 4.91 -7.77
CA TYR A 60 12.10 6.15 -7.70
C TYR A 60 11.41 6.30 -6.34
N SER A 61 10.39 5.48 -6.06
CA SER A 61 9.54 5.65 -4.87
C SER A 61 10.05 4.93 -3.63
N GLY A 62 11.04 4.05 -3.76
CA GLY A 62 11.58 3.24 -2.66
C GLY A 62 11.95 4.07 -1.43
N PRO A 63 12.70 5.18 -1.55
CA PRO A 63 13.01 6.06 -0.43
C PRO A 63 11.78 6.61 0.30
N ILE A 64 10.70 6.92 -0.42
CA ILE A 64 9.47 7.44 0.17
C ILE A 64 8.76 6.28 0.88
N ALA A 65 8.57 5.14 0.20
CA ALA A 65 7.98 3.93 0.77
C ALA A 65 8.66 3.48 2.07
N ALA A 66 9.99 3.61 2.15
CA ALA A 66 10.79 3.27 3.30
C ALA A 66 10.37 4.01 4.59
N HIS A 67 9.74 5.19 4.51
CA HIS A 67 9.18 5.87 5.69
C HIS A 67 8.04 5.08 6.32
N SER A 68 7.10 4.57 5.50
CA SER A 68 6.02 3.72 6.00
C SER A 68 6.58 2.42 6.56
N TYR A 69 7.50 1.76 5.86
CA TYR A 69 8.10 0.52 6.32
C TYR A 69 8.97 0.67 7.56
N TYR A 70 9.65 1.81 7.72
CA TYR A 70 10.36 2.11 8.95
C TYR A 70 9.39 2.17 10.14
N ASN A 71 8.26 2.87 10.00
CA ASN A 71 7.26 2.95 11.06
C ASN A 71 6.55 1.61 11.30
N ILE A 72 6.28 0.83 10.25
CA ILE A 72 5.81 -0.56 10.37
C ILE A 72 6.79 -1.40 11.20
N SER A 73 8.10 -1.28 10.98
CA SER A 73 9.10 -2.01 11.77
C SER A 73 9.05 -1.67 13.26
N LEU A 74 8.82 -0.40 13.59
CA LEU A 74 8.68 0.07 14.96
C LEU A 74 7.36 -0.39 15.61
N GLY A 75 6.32 -0.62 14.81
CA GLY A 75 5.04 -1.15 15.25
C GLY A 75 5.00 -2.67 15.43
N GLY A 76 6.06 -3.39 15.03
CA GLY A 76 6.18 -4.84 15.17
C GLY A 76 5.27 -5.66 14.23
N LYS A 77 5.53 -6.97 14.15
CA LYS A 77 4.87 -7.89 13.22
C LYS A 77 3.41 -8.19 13.65
N PRO A 78 2.38 -7.88 12.83
CA PRO A 78 1.00 -8.30 13.08
C PRO A 78 0.81 -9.79 12.76
N LYS A 79 -0.40 -10.32 12.97
CA LYS A 79 -0.77 -11.65 12.47
C LYS A 79 -0.73 -11.68 10.93
N VAL A 80 -1.24 -10.62 10.29
CA VAL A 80 -1.38 -10.54 8.82
C VAL A 80 -1.23 -9.12 8.31
N PHE A 81 -0.64 -8.95 7.13
CA PHE A 81 -0.65 -7.70 6.39
C PHE A 81 -1.72 -7.74 5.30
N ILE A 82 -2.63 -6.77 5.28
CA ILE A 82 -3.59 -6.61 4.20
C ILE A 82 -3.03 -5.58 3.23
N ILE A 83 -2.80 -5.96 1.98
CA ILE A 83 -2.17 -5.08 0.98
C ILE A 83 -3.16 -4.85 -0.14
N ALA A 84 -3.68 -3.62 -0.24
CA ALA A 84 -4.62 -3.23 -1.27
C ALA A 84 -3.99 -2.24 -2.23
N GLY A 85 -4.06 -2.51 -3.53
CA GLY A 85 -3.60 -1.60 -4.57
C GLY A 85 -4.60 -1.49 -5.73
N PRO A 86 -4.38 -0.56 -6.65
CA PRO A 86 -5.17 -0.46 -7.86
C PRO A 86 -4.92 -1.60 -8.85
N ASN A 87 -5.83 -1.69 -9.84
CA ASN A 87 -5.71 -2.56 -10.99
C ASN A 87 -5.33 -1.75 -12.23
N HIS A 88 -4.05 -1.82 -12.61
CA HIS A 88 -3.50 -1.21 -13.83
C HIS A 88 -3.66 -2.11 -15.06
N THR A 89 -3.86 -3.40 -14.86
CA THR A 89 -3.97 -4.38 -15.95
C THR A 89 -5.35 -4.37 -16.62
N GLY A 90 -6.39 -3.98 -15.87
CA GLY A 90 -7.80 -4.09 -16.28
C GLY A 90 -8.38 -5.50 -16.18
N LEU A 91 -7.56 -6.50 -15.86
CA LEU A 91 -7.96 -7.92 -15.81
C LEU A 91 -8.81 -8.23 -14.59
N GLY A 92 -9.62 -9.29 -14.70
CA GLY A 92 -10.36 -9.85 -13.57
C GLY A 92 -11.48 -8.96 -13.04
N GLU A 93 -11.85 -9.19 -11.78
CA GLU A 93 -13.02 -8.60 -11.14
C GLU A 93 -12.86 -7.11 -10.78
N ASN A 94 -13.98 -6.45 -10.46
CA ASN A 94 -13.98 -5.04 -10.07
C ASN A 94 -13.31 -4.78 -8.70
N ALA A 95 -13.40 -5.74 -7.78
CA ALA A 95 -12.74 -5.72 -6.49
C ALA A 95 -12.38 -7.18 -6.13
N SER A 96 -11.08 -7.47 -6.12
CA SER A 96 -10.55 -8.83 -6.14
C SER A 96 -9.68 -9.11 -4.94
N ILE A 97 -9.74 -10.36 -4.45
CA ILE A 97 -8.92 -10.86 -3.36
C ILE A 97 -8.29 -12.18 -3.80
N TRP A 98 -6.98 -12.31 -3.58
CA TRP A 98 -6.31 -13.59 -3.73
C TRP A 98 -6.66 -14.50 -2.55
N LYS A 99 -7.29 -15.64 -2.82
CA LYS A 99 -7.91 -16.48 -1.78
C LYS A 99 -6.91 -17.19 -0.87
N GLU A 100 -5.97 -17.94 -1.44
CA GLU A 100 -5.08 -18.85 -0.68
C GLU A 100 -3.81 -19.20 -1.45
N GLY A 101 -2.91 -19.95 -0.81
CA GLY A 101 -1.66 -20.39 -1.42
C GLY A 101 -0.48 -19.46 -1.09
N ILE A 102 0.44 -19.31 -2.04
CA ILE A 102 1.70 -18.61 -1.82
C ILE A 102 2.00 -17.60 -2.93
N TRP A 103 2.62 -16.50 -2.55
CA TRP A 103 3.25 -15.57 -3.50
C TRP A 103 4.76 -15.70 -3.36
N GLN A 104 5.48 -15.76 -4.48
CA GLN A 104 6.94 -15.84 -4.48
C GLN A 104 7.54 -14.47 -4.75
N THR A 105 8.62 -14.15 -4.03
CA THR A 105 9.53 -13.05 -4.34
C THR A 105 10.97 -13.57 -4.37
N PRO A 106 11.97 -12.77 -4.81
CA PRO A 106 13.37 -13.13 -4.66
C PRO A 106 13.83 -13.31 -3.20
N LEU A 107 13.07 -12.80 -2.21
CA LEU A 107 13.35 -12.99 -0.79
C LEU A 107 12.73 -14.27 -0.22
N GLY A 108 11.90 -14.97 -0.99
CA GLY A 108 11.27 -16.23 -0.61
C GLY A 108 9.77 -16.23 -0.81
N ASP A 109 9.14 -17.33 -0.44
CA ASP A 109 7.69 -17.49 -0.52
C ASP A 109 7.00 -16.77 0.67
N VAL A 110 5.80 -16.26 0.44
CA VAL A 110 4.91 -15.67 1.46
C VAL A 110 3.53 -16.32 1.37
N GLU A 111 2.98 -16.67 2.53
CA GLU A 111 1.69 -17.34 2.63
C GLU A 111 0.53 -16.33 2.58
N VAL A 112 -0.54 -16.69 1.88
CA VAL A 112 -1.81 -15.96 1.90
C VAL A 112 -2.67 -16.47 3.05
N ASP A 113 -3.13 -15.56 3.93
CA ASP A 113 -4.02 -15.91 5.04
C ASP A 113 -5.46 -16.13 4.53
N SER A 114 -5.76 -17.39 4.17
CA SER A 114 -7.05 -17.81 3.60
C SER A 114 -8.24 -17.54 4.53
N ASP A 115 -8.04 -17.59 5.85
CA ASP A 115 -9.12 -17.35 6.80
C ASP A 115 -9.48 -15.86 6.83
N VAL A 116 -8.49 -14.98 6.85
CA VAL A 116 -8.74 -13.53 6.78
C VAL A 116 -9.27 -13.13 5.41
N ALA A 117 -8.77 -13.71 4.31
CA ALA A 117 -9.31 -13.46 2.97
C ALA A 117 -10.81 -13.79 2.88
N LYS A 118 -11.25 -14.92 3.46
CA LYS A 118 -12.68 -15.30 3.55
C LYS A 118 -13.49 -14.33 4.39
N LEU A 119 -12.95 -13.87 5.53
CA LEU A 119 -13.64 -12.87 6.33
C LEU A 119 -13.87 -11.57 5.56
N ILE A 120 -12.92 -11.15 4.70
CA ILE A 120 -13.10 -9.93 3.91
C ILE A 120 -14.27 -10.07 2.94
N VAL A 121 -14.31 -11.16 2.17
CA VAL A 121 -15.40 -11.46 1.22
C VAL A 121 -16.74 -11.60 1.95
N GLN A 122 -16.78 -12.28 3.10
CA GLN A 122 -18.02 -12.45 3.89
C GLN A 122 -18.59 -11.13 4.43
N ASN A 123 -17.72 -10.18 4.77
CA ASN A 123 -18.10 -8.89 5.32
C ASN A 123 -18.33 -7.81 4.25
N SER A 124 -18.13 -8.15 2.97
CA SER A 124 -18.13 -7.22 1.85
C SER A 124 -19.28 -7.49 0.89
N ARG A 125 -19.79 -6.42 0.24
CA ARG A 125 -20.71 -6.55 -0.90
C ARG A 125 -20.04 -6.46 -2.28
N TYR A 126 -18.77 -6.06 -2.34
CA TYR A 126 -18.04 -5.83 -3.60
C TYR A 126 -16.92 -6.83 -3.87
N PHE A 127 -16.25 -7.31 -2.83
CA PHE A 127 -15.03 -8.10 -2.98
C PHE A 127 -15.35 -9.58 -3.20
N SER A 128 -14.75 -10.17 -4.22
CA SER A 128 -14.83 -11.58 -4.54
C SER A 128 -13.42 -12.18 -4.68
N PHE A 129 -13.33 -13.51 -4.69
CA PHE A 129 -12.08 -14.19 -5.00
C PHE A 129 -11.83 -14.18 -6.50
N ASP A 130 -10.67 -13.67 -6.89
CA ASP A 130 -10.22 -13.66 -8.27
C ASP A 130 -8.69 -13.63 -8.28
N GLU A 131 -8.07 -14.49 -9.07
CA GLU A 131 -6.61 -14.55 -9.23
C GLU A 131 -6.15 -13.78 -10.47
N GLU A 132 -7.02 -13.64 -11.48
CA GLU A 132 -6.67 -13.05 -12.77
C GLU A 132 -6.26 -11.59 -12.61
N ALA A 133 -6.98 -10.82 -11.80
CA ALA A 133 -6.65 -9.44 -11.46
C ALA A 133 -5.26 -9.25 -10.84
N HIS A 134 -4.65 -10.29 -10.29
CA HIS A 134 -3.39 -10.20 -9.55
C HIS A 134 -2.18 -10.68 -10.34
N LEU A 135 -2.33 -11.51 -11.38
CA LEU A 135 -1.22 -12.22 -12.03
C LEU A 135 -0.11 -11.28 -12.53
N TYR A 136 -0.51 -10.15 -13.10
CA TYR A 136 0.38 -9.15 -13.68
C TYR A 136 0.23 -7.77 -13.05
N GLU A 137 -0.46 -7.69 -11.90
CA GLU A 137 -0.58 -6.43 -11.15
C GLU A 137 0.63 -6.24 -10.22
N HIS A 138 1.25 -5.06 -10.26
CA HIS A 138 2.48 -4.77 -9.50
C HIS A 138 2.20 -4.09 -8.17
N SER A 139 1.11 -3.32 -8.06
CA SER A 139 0.86 -2.42 -6.92
C SER A 139 0.88 -3.11 -5.57
N VAL A 140 0.52 -4.41 -5.52
CA VAL A 140 0.58 -5.26 -4.33
C VAL A 140 1.92 -5.98 -4.19
N GLU A 141 2.44 -6.54 -5.29
CA GLU A 141 3.64 -7.38 -5.27
C GLU A 141 4.85 -6.66 -4.68
N ILE A 142 5.08 -5.42 -5.12
CA ILE A 142 6.31 -4.71 -4.78
C ILE A 142 6.34 -4.24 -3.31
N GLN A 143 5.21 -4.37 -2.60
CA GLN A 143 5.13 -4.07 -1.17
C GLN A 143 5.69 -5.23 -0.32
N ILE A 144 5.72 -6.45 -0.87
CA ILE A 144 6.05 -7.67 -0.14
C ILE A 144 7.54 -7.76 0.25
N PRO A 145 8.52 -7.44 -0.64
CA PRO A 145 9.93 -7.56 -0.27
C PRO A 145 10.35 -6.70 0.92
N PHE A 146 9.82 -5.48 1.05
CA PHE A 146 10.07 -4.64 2.23
C PHE A 146 9.62 -5.33 3.53
N LEU A 147 8.45 -5.98 3.52
CA LEU A 147 7.95 -6.71 4.68
C LEU A 147 8.80 -7.94 5.01
N GLN A 148 9.19 -8.73 4.00
CA GLN A 148 10.05 -9.91 4.17
C GLN A 148 11.47 -9.53 4.63
N TYR A 149 11.96 -8.35 4.27
CA TYR A 149 13.23 -7.83 4.76
C TYR A 149 13.17 -7.51 6.26
N ILE A 150 12.05 -6.94 6.74
CA ILE A 150 11.89 -6.54 8.14
C ILE A 150 11.53 -7.74 9.04
N PHE A 151 10.67 -8.63 8.57
CA PHE A 151 10.05 -9.67 9.38
C PHE A 151 10.17 -11.05 8.75
N LYS A 152 10.38 -12.08 9.59
CA LYS A 152 10.30 -13.48 9.20
C LYS A 152 8.86 -13.99 9.26
N ASP A 153 8.53 -14.95 8.39
CA ASP A 153 7.27 -15.70 8.39
C ASP A 153 6.04 -14.77 8.47
N ILE A 154 5.97 -13.83 7.54
CA ILE A 154 4.80 -12.95 7.39
C ILE A 154 3.68 -13.69 6.64
N LYS A 155 2.44 -13.26 6.88
CA LYS A 155 1.28 -13.62 6.05
C LYS A 155 0.67 -12.38 5.43
N ILE A 156 0.09 -12.53 4.25
CA ILE A 156 -0.56 -11.43 3.53
C ILE A 156 -1.99 -11.76 3.11
N VAL A 157 -2.78 -10.73 2.85
CA VAL A 157 -3.99 -10.83 2.02
C VAL A 157 -3.86 -9.80 0.88
N PRO A 158 -3.58 -10.26 -0.35
CA PRO A 158 -3.51 -9.42 -1.54
C PRO A 158 -4.91 -8.97 -1.97
N ILE A 159 -5.07 -7.67 -2.23
CA ILE A 159 -6.33 -7.08 -2.71
C ILE A 159 -6.03 -6.17 -3.91
N VAL A 160 -6.73 -6.36 -5.02
CA VAL A 160 -6.63 -5.52 -6.21
C VAL A 160 -7.99 -4.89 -6.52
N ILE A 161 -8.02 -3.56 -6.62
CA ILE A 161 -9.24 -2.77 -6.76
C ILE A 161 -9.26 -2.09 -8.14
N LYS A 162 -10.20 -2.47 -8.99
CA LYS A 162 -10.44 -1.82 -10.29
C LYS A 162 -11.52 -0.74 -10.18
N LEU A 163 -12.60 -1.03 -9.47
CA LEU A 163 -13.65 -0.05 -9.16
C LEU A 163 -13.23 0.83 -7.97
N GLN A 164 -12.58 1.94 -8.29
CA GLN A 164 -11.99 2.88 -7.34
C GLN A 164 -13.01 3.98 -6.99
N ASN A 165 -13.99 3.69 -6.13
CA ASN A 165 -14.98 4.68 -5.67
C ASN A 165 -15.16 4.67 -4.14
N GLU A 166 -15.92 5.63 -3.62
CA GLU A 166 -16.17 5.84 -2.20
C GLU A 166 -16.89 4.65 -1.56
N GLU A 167 -17.83 4.04 -2.28
CA GLU A 167 -18.60 2.92 -1.74
C GLU A 167 -17.74 1.68 -1.53
N VAL A 168 -16.87 1.33 -2.49
CA VAL A 168 -15.92 0.23 -2.38
C VAL A 168 -14.92 0.50 -1.25
N SER A 169 -14.46 1.75 -1.13
CA SER A 169 -13.56 2.20 -0.06
C SER A 169 -14.17 1.98 1.33
N ARG A 170 -15.43 2.43 1.51
CA ARG A 170 -16.19 2.27 2.76
C ARG A 170 -16.44 0.82 3.09
N ASP A 171 -16.78 0.02 2.09
CA ASP A 171 -17.06 -1.40 2.25
C ASP A 171 -15.81 -2.17 2.71
N LEU A 172 -14.65 -1.91 2.10
CA LEU A 172 -13.38 -2.47 2.55
C LEU A 172 -13.05 -2.03 3.99
N ALA A 173 -13.17 -0.74 4.30
CA ALA A 173 -12.93 -0.23 5.65
C ALA A 173 -13.86 -0.84 6.70
N ASN A 174 -15.15 -1.02 6.38
CA ASN A 174 -16.12 -1.70 7.22
C ASN A 174 -15.71 -3.15 7.49
N SER A 175 -15.30 -3.86 6.44
CA SER A 175 -14.84 -5.24 6.52
C SER A 175 -13.61 -5.38 7.43
N LEU A 176 -12.60 -4.53 7.22
CA LEU A 176 -11.39 -4.50 8.06
C LEU A 176 -11.71 -4.14 9.52
N TYR A 177 -12.60 -3.16 9.74
CA TYR A 177 -13.03 -2.79 11.09
C TYR A 177 -13.67 -3.97 11.83
N LYS A 178 -14.58 -4.71 11.19
CA LYS A 178 -15.21 -5.92 11.77
C LYS A 178 -14.17 -6.98 12.08
N ILE A 179 -13.25 -7.25 11.17
CA ILE A 179 -12.17 -8.23 11.38
C ILE A 179 -11.32 -7.86 12.60
N MET A 180 -10.99 -6.58 12.77
CA MET A 180 -10.21 -6.11 13.92
C MET A 180 -11.01 -6.14 15.24
N LYS A 181 -12.31 -5.83 15.23
CA LYS A 181 -13.10 -5.63 16.46
C LYS A 181 -13.94 -6.82 16.88
N GLU A 182 -14.48 -7.57 15.93
CA GLU A 182 -15.37 -8.70 16.16
C GLU A 182 -14.62 -10.03 16.11
N ASN A 183 -13.60 -10.15 15.24
CA ASN A 183 -12.78 -11.36 15.13
C ASN A 183 -11.43 -11.28 15.88
N ASP A 184 -11.10 -10.14 16.50
CA ASP A 184 -9.83 -9.86 17.22
C ASP A 184 -8.57 -10.22 16.41
N VAL A 185 -8.61 -9.96 15.09
CA VAL A 185 -7.47 -10.20 14.22
C VAL A 185 -6.54 -8.99 14.25
N ASP A 186 -5.30 -9.20 14.73
CA ASP A 186 -4.24 -8.20 14.66
C ASP A 186 -3.70 -8.09 13.22
N LEU A 187 -4.03 -6.99 12.53
CA LEU A 187 -3.62 -6.73 11.16
C LEU A 187 -2.96 -5.36 11.01
N ILE A 188 -2.16 -5.22 9.95
CA ILE A 188 -1.74 -3.93 9.41
C ILE A 188 -2.29 -3.81 7.99
N TYR A 189 -2.98 -2.70 7.70
CA TYR A 189 -3.46 -2.37 6.36
C TYR A 189 -2.45 -1.50 5.60
N ILE A 190 -2.15 -1.87 4.35
CA ILE A 190 -1.27 -1.14 3.44
C ILE A 190 -2.10 -0.72 2.23
N ALA A 191 -2.37 0.59 2.14
CA ALA A 191 -2.99 1.23 1.00
C ALA A 191 -1.91 1.65 0.00
N SER A 192 -1.81 0.92 -1.10
CA SER A 192 -0.82 1.13 -2.14
C SER A 192 -1.31 2.16 -3.15
N SER A 193 -0.63 3.31 -3.25
CA SER A 193 -0.95 4.37 -4.22
C SER A 193 0.23 5.31 -4.44
N ASP A 194 0.58 5.54 -5.71
CA ASP A 194 1.25 6.76 -6.14
C ASP A 194 0.24 7.93 -6.21
N MET A 195 0.73 9.15 -6.33
CA MET A 195 -0.06 10.38 -6.38
C MET A 195 -0.26 10.83 -7.84
N ASN A 196 -0.13 12.12 -8.16
CA ASN A 196 -0.32 12.61 -9.53
C ASN A 196 0.82 12.17 -10.47
N HIS A 197 0.49 11.90 -11.73
CA HIS A 197 1.38 11.37 -12.76
C HIS A 197 1.56 12.34 -13.93
N TYR A 198 2.80 12.38 -14.43
CA TYR A 198 3.20 12.90 -15.74
C TYR A 198 2.83 14.36 -16.00
N GLU A 199 2.93 15.19 -14.97
CA GLU A 199 2.87 16.65 -15.07
C GLU A 199 4.17 17.29 -14.55
N PRO A 200 4.45 18.55 -14.90
CA PRO A 200 5.54 19.31 -14.30
C PRO A 200 5.51 19.29 -12.77
N GLN A 201 6.69 19.40 -12.15
CA GLN A 201 6.83 19.21 -10.71
C GLN A 201 6.00 20.18 -9.86
N ASP A 202 5.91 21.45 -10.24
CA ASP A 202 5.12 22.45 -9.51
C ASP A 202 3.62 22.14 -9.54
N ILE A 203 3.10 21.69 -10.70
CA ILE A 203 1.71 21.27 -10.86
C ILE A 203 1.44 20.00 -10.04
N THR A 204 2.33 19.01 -10.12
CA THR A 204 2.21 17.74 -9.40
C THR A 204 2.21 17.97 -7.89
N VAL A 205 3.16 18.75 -7.36
CA VAL A 205 3.22 19.07 -5.92
C VAL A 205 1.93 19.75 -5.46
N LYS A 206 1.41 20.72 -6.23
CA LYS A 206 0.17 21.41 -5.89
C LYS A 206 -1.04 20.47 -5.85
N LYS A 207 -1.19 19.59 -6.85
CA LYS A 207 -2.29 18.60 -6.89
C LYS A 207 -2.17 17.58 -5.76
N ASP A 208 -0.96 17.08 -5.53
CA ASP A 208 -0.69 16.14 -4.45
C ASP A 208 -1.04 16.73 -3.09
N GLU A 209 -0.65 17.98 -2.83
CA GLU A 209 -0.97 18.69 -1.57
C GLU A 209 -2.49 18.77 -1.33
N MET A 210 -3.28 19.03 -2.38
CA MET A 210 -4.74 19.07 -2.28
C MET A 210 -5.31 17.71 -1.83
N ALA A 211 -4.86 16.60 -2.44
CA ALA A 211 -5.27 15.25 -2.07
C ALA A 211 -4.77 14.86 -0.67
N LEU A 212 -3.52 15.17 -0.34
CA LEU A 212 -2.92 14.87 0.97
C LEU A 212 -3.63 15.60 2.11
N GLN A 213 -4.10 16.83 1.88
CA GLN A 213 -4.92 17.54 2.88
C GLN A 213 -6.21 16.78 3.20
N LYS A 214 -6.86 16.19 2.21
CA LYS A 214 -8.07 15.36 2.41
C LYS A 214 -7.78 14.08 3.19
N ILE A 215 -6.62 13.46 2.94
CA ILE A 215 -6.14 12.32 3.72
C ILE A 215 -5.91 12.71 5.19
N ILE A 216 -5.23 13.84 5.45
CA ILE A 216 -4.99 14.35 6.82
C ILE A 216 -6.31 14.61 7.56
N GLN A 217 -7.30 15.17 6.86
CA GLN A 217 -8.62 15.49 7.41
C GLN A 217 -9.52 14.26 7.60
N LEU A 218 -9.09 13.08 7.13
CA LEU A 218 -9.92 11.88 7.03
C LEU A 218 -11.24 12.14 6.29
N ASP A 219 -11.17 12.92 5.21
CA ASP A 219 -12.29 13.36 4.40
C ASP A 219 -12.36 12.53 3.10
N LEU A 220 -13.06 11.40 3.14
CA LEU A 220 -13.19 10.48 2.00
C LEU A 220 -13.88 11.16 0.81
N ASP A 221 -15.07 11.71 1.02
CA ASP A 221 -15.86 12.33 -0.06
C ASP A 221 -15.11 13.53 -0.64
N GLY A 222 -14.46 14.31 0.23
CA GLY A 222 -13.61 15.41 -0.20
C GLY A 222 -12.38 14.96 -0.97
N LEU A 223 -11.77 13.80 -0.66
CA LEU A 223 -10.66 13.24 -1.46
C LEU A 223 -11.13 12.96 -2.89
N PHE A 224 -12.20 12.17 -3.05
CA PHE A 224 -12.73 11.81 -4.37
C PHE A 224 -13.18 13.04 -5.17
N SER A 225 -13.91 13.96 -4.53
CA SER A 225 -14.30 15.22 -5.16
C SER A 225 -13.09 16.07 -5.56
N THR A 226 -12.02 16.09 -4.77
CA THR A 226 -10.80 16.86 -5.09
C THR A 226 -10.06 16.24 -6.27
N ILE A 227 -9.98 14.91 -6.32
CA ILE A 227 -9.37 14.17 -7.42
C ILE A 227 -10.09 14.48 -8.74
N GLU A 228 -11.42 14.35 -8.76
CA GLU A 228 -12.23 14.58 -9.95
C GLU A 228 -12.16 16.05 -10.41
N ASN A 229 -12.37 17.00 -9.50
CA ASN A 229 -12.44 18.43 -9.86
C ASN A 229 -11.09 19.05 -10.27
N ASN A 230 -9.97 18.38 -10.00
CA ASN A 230 -8.63 18.90 -10.31
C ASN A 230 -7.83 17.97 -11.23
N ASP A 231 -8.47 16.98 -11.85
CA ASP A 231 -7.83 15.99 -12.73
C ASP A 231 -6.55 15.40 -12.11
N ILE A 232 -6.65 14.97 -10.84
CA ILE A 232 -5.52 14.35 -10.13
C ILE A 232 -5.44 12.89 -10.56
N THR A 233 -4.33 12.47 -11.14
CA THR A 233 -4.17 11.09 -11.66
C THR A 233 -3.70 10.11 -10.60
N MET A 234 -4.11 10.29 -9.33
CA MET A 234 -3.82 9.36 -8.23
C MET A 234 -4.32 7.95 -8.58
N CYS A 235 -3.44 6.95 -8.53
CA CYS A 235 -3.78 5.62 -9.04
C CYS A 235 -4.57 4.76 -8.05
N GLY A 236 -4.37 4.90 -6.74
CA GLY A 236 -5.02 4.09 -5.69
C GLY A 236 -5.93 4.86 -4.73
N PRO A 237 -6.89 5.68 -5.20
CA PRO A 237 -7.76 6.45 -4.31
C PRO A 237 -8.72 5.59 -3.49
N GLY A 238 -9.08 4.39 -3.95
CA GLY A 238 -9.91 3.42 -3.23
C GLY A 238 -9.20 2.74 -2.05
N PRO A 239 -7.99 2.16 -2.23
CA PRO A 239 -7.17 1.73 -1.11
C PRO A 239 -6.96 2.84 -0.06
N VAL A 240 -6.61 4.05 -0.51
CA VAL A 240 -6.40 5.17 0.41
C VAL A 240 -7.71 5.63 1.06
N GLY A 241 -8.83 5.57 0.33
CA GLY A 241 -10.14 5.86 0.87
C GLY A 241 -10.55 4.88 1.99
N ALA A 242 -10.19 3.60 1.85
CA ALA A 242 -10.41 2.62 2.91
C ALA A 242 -9.56 2.92 4.15
N LEU A 243 -8.32 3.40 3.98
CA LEU A 243 -7.47 3.88 5.09
C LEU A 243 -8.12 5.06 5.81
N ILE A 244 -8.65 6.04 5.07
CA ILE A 244 -9.35 7.21 5.62
C ILE A 244 -10.54 6.77 6.49
N GLU A 245 -11.43 5.95 5.93
CA GLU A 245 -12.64 5.50 6.63
C GLU A 245 -12.32 4.62 7.84
N LEU A 246 -11.29 3.78 7.73
CA LEU A 246 -10.81 2.97 8.86
C LEU A 246 -10.30 3.87 10.00
N GLY A 247 -9.54 4.91 9.68
CA GLY A 247 -9.06 5.89 10.66
C GLY A 247 -10.19 6.61 11.37
N LYS A 248 -11.20 7.07 10.62
CA LYS A 248 -12.39 7.72 11.16
C LYS A 248 -13.17 6.81 12.12
N LYS A 249 -13.37 5.54 11.74
CA LYS A 249 -14.09 4.55 12.56
C LYS A 249 -13.37 4.20 13.86
N LEU A 250 -12.05 4.14 13.82
CA LEU A 250 -11.23 3.76 14.98
C LEU A 250 -10.84 4.96 15.87
N GLY A 251 -11.17 6.19 15.47
CA GLY A 251 -10.78 7.41 16.20
C GLY A 251 -9.28 7.73 16.07
N PHE A 252 -8.66 7.37 14.96
CA PHE A 252 -7.27 7.68 14.64
C PHE A 252 -7.18 9.00 13.88
N LYS A 253 -5.98 9.54 13.76
CA LYS A 253 -5.64 10.68 12.90
C LYS A 253 -4.69 10.20 11.80
N ALA A 254 -4.71 10.84 10.64
CA ALA A 254 -3.72 10.59 9.60
C ALA A 254 -2.50 11.52 9.75
N LYS A 255 -1.32 11.00 9.47
CA LYS A 255 -0.05 11.75 9.44
C LYS A 255 0.71 11.43 8.17
N ILE A 256 1.09 12.46 7.42
CA ILE A 256 2.04 12.32 6.30
C ILE A 256 3.44 12.16 6.87
N LEU A 257 4.14 11.11 6.46
CA LEU A 257 5.51 10.80 6.86
C LEU A 257 6.51 11.44 5.91
N LYS A 258 6.24 11.35 4.61
CA LYS A 258 7.06 11.92 3.55
C LYS A 258 6.23 12.13 2.30
N HIS A 259 6.48 13.23 1.61
CA HIS A 259 6.07 13.49 0.24
C HIS A 259 7.29 13.94 -0.57
N ALA A 260 7.36 13.52 -1.82
CA ALA A 260 8.37 13.90 -2.81
C ALA A 260 7.88 13.46 -4.20
N THR A 261 8.55 13.89 -5.26
CA THR A 261 8.27 13.43 -6.63
C THR A 261 9.44 12.63 -7.20
N SER A 262 9.24 11.98 -8.36
CA SER A 262 10.35 11.40 -9.13
C SER A 262 11.42 12.44 -9.48
N GLY A 263 11.05 13.71 -9.69
CA GLY A 263 12.00 14.79 -9.95
C GLY A 263 12.85 15.18 -8.75
N ASP A 264 12.39 14.96 -7.52
CA ASP A 264 13.23 15.09 -6.33
C ASP A 264 14.27 13.97 -6.23
N VAL A 265 14.01 12.82 -6.86
CA VAL A 265 14.88 11.64 -6.86
C VAL A 265 15.89 11.70 -8.01
N THR A 266 15.44 12.03 -9.21
CA THR A 266 16.24 11.97 -10.44
C THR A 266 16.83 13.32 -10.85
N GLY A 267 16.24 14.43 -10.40
CA GLY A 267 16.55 15.79 -10.87
C GLY A 267 15.73 16.25 -12.08
N GLU A 268 15.02 15.33 -12.77
CA GLU A 268 14.21 15.63 -13.95
C GLU A 268 12.79 16.09 -13.56
N LYS A 269 12.40 17.32 -13.92
CA LYS A 269 11.21 17.98 -13.36
C LYS A 269 10.08 18.27 -14.34
N ASP A 270 10.27 17.97 -15.61
CA ASP A 270 9.30 18.30 -16.67
C ASP A 270 8.08 17.37 -16.64
N TYR A 271 8.28 16.10 -16.26
CA TYR A 271 7.24 15.08 -16.17
C TYR A 271 7.53 14.16 -14.98
N VAL A 272 6.83 14.38 -13.88
CA VAL A 272 7.10 13.65 -12.63
C VAL A 272 5.91 12.81 -12.18
N VAL A 273 6.18 11.84 -11.32
CA VAL A 273 5.17 11.14 -10.53
C VAL A 273 5.33 11.53 -9.08
N GLY A 274 4.24 11.85 -8.40
CA GLY A 274 4.19 12.16 -6.98
C GLY A 274 4.16 10.90 -6.11
N TYR A 275 4.86 10.94 -4.98
CA TYR A 275 4.94 9.84 -4.02
C TYR A 275 4.68 10.34 -2.62
N ALA A 276 3.81 9.63 -1.89
CA ALA A 276 3.56 9.94 -0.49
C ALA A 276 3.51 8.68 0.38
N SER A 277 4.10 8.79 1.56
CA SER A 277 3.94 7.84 2.65
C SER A 277 3.17 8.50 3.78
N ALA A 278 2.15 7.82 4.28
CA ALA A 278 1.33 8.27 5.40
C ALA A 278 1.01 7.11 6.33
N MET A 279 0.58 7.42 7.55
CA MET A 279 0.12 6.43 8.51
C MET A 279 -1.05 6.94 9.34
N LEU A 280 -1.81 6.01 9.90
CA LEU A 280 -2.74 6.31 10.99
C LEU A 280 -2.01 6.29 12.33
N ILE A 281 -2.24 7.30 13.15
CA ILE A 281 -1.72 7.43 14.52
C ILE A 281 -2.88 7.59 15.50
N LYS A 282 -2.69 7.12 16.73
CA LYS A 282 -3.68 7.31 17.79
C LYS A 282 -3.87 8.80 18.07
N GLY A 283 -5.13 9.23 18.16
CA GLY A 283 -5.55 10.62 18.34
C GLY A 283 -5.19 11.22 19.69
#